data_AF-A0A2V7AQJ7-F1
#
_entry.id   AF-A0A2V7AQJ7-F1
#
_cell.length_a   1.000
_cell.length_b   1.000
_cell.length_c   1.000
_cell.angle_alpha   90.00
_cell.angle_beta   90.00
_cell.angle_gamma   90.00
#
_symmetry.space_group_name_H-M   'P 1'
#
loop_
_entity.id
_entity.type
_entity.pdbx_description
1 polymer ?
#
loop_
_entity_poly.entity_id
_entity_poly.type
_entity_poly.pdbx_seq_one_letter_code
_entity_poly.pdbx_strand_id
1 'polypeptide(L)'
;MRRARLTIGTVAAILVAVGLVAAQAEPQFAGTWVLDPAQSQLPAHAHKYSDAQAERPDIKLVVEQQGNVLKTTRTVARGSRERSLTETFVADGTDQTQAARHGTVVTRAVFDGDRLVVIGSYAMKGEHGDKTMSRQSVWSLSPNGTVLTIETTLQTPRGAHNIKTVYTRS
;
A
#
# COMPACT_ATOMS: atom_id res chain seq x y z
N MET A 1 -57.86 38.60 45.67
CA MET A 1 -58.18 38.46 44.22
C MET A 1 -57.03 39.10 43.44
N ARG A 2 -56.29 38.55 42.47
CA ARG A 2 -56.26 37.29 41.73
C ARG A 2 -54.81 37.12 41.21
N ARG A 3 -54.22 35.95 41.53
CA ARG A 3 -53.38 35.07 40.69
C ARG A 3 -52.07 35.56 40.07
N ALA A 4 -50.98 34.99 40.62
CA ALA A 4 -49.68 34.79 40.00
C ALA A 4 -49.77 34.07 38.65
N ARG A 5 -48.85 34.38 37.74
CA ARG A 5 -48.52 33.56 36.57
C ARG A 5 -47.00 33.34 36.55
N LEU A 6 -46.62 32.12 36.94
CA LEU A 6 -45.32 31.52 36.63
C LEU A 6 -45.26 31.22 35.14
N THR A 7 -44.19 31.62 34.47
CA THR A 7 -43.80 31.09 33.16
C THR A 7 -42.37 30.56 33.25
N ILE A 8 -42.31 29.24 33.41
CA ILE A 8 -41.25 28.33 32.95
C ILE A 8 -41.14 28.55 31.42
N GLY A 9 -40.01 28.62 30.72
CA GLY A 9 -38.66 28.13 30.94
C GLY A 9 -38.24 27.43 29.64
N THR A 10 -37.24 27.94 28.91
CA THR A 10 -36.50 27.13 27.92
C THR A 10 -35.11 27.72 27.73
N VAL A 11 -34.12 27.15 28.41
CA VAL A 11 -32.71 27.31 28.07
C VAL A 11 -32.42 26.31 26.97
N ALA A 12 -32.27 26.77 25.74
CA ALA A 12 -31.80 25.94 24.63
C ALA A 12 -30.29 25.68 24.83
N ALA A 13 -29.96 24.52 25.40
CA ALA A 13 -28.59 24.05 25.46
C ALA A 13 -28.17 23.60 24.05
N ILE A 14 -27.34 24.42 23.39
CA ILE A 14 -26.65 24.05 22.16
C ILE A 14 -25.56 23.03 22.56
N LEU A 15 -25.85 21.74 22.37
CA LEU A 15 -24.86 20.67 22.37
C LEU A 15 -23.97 20.87 21.14
N VAL A 16 -22.83 21.54 21.33
CA VAL A 16 -21.72 21.47 20.38
C VAL A 16 -21.17 20.05 20.46
N ALA A 17 -21.57 19.20 19.52
CA ALA A 17 -20.90 17.93 19.28
C ALA A 17 -19.49 18.25 18.76
N VAL A 18 -18.53 18.35 19.68
CA VAL A 18 -17.11 18.32 19.33
C VAL A 18 -16.84 16.94 18.76
N GLY A 19 -16.86 16.84 17.43
CA GLY A 19 -16.33 15.68 16.74
C GLY A 19 -14.85 15.59 17.09
N LEU A 20 -14.50 14.76 18.07
CA LEU A 20 -13.14 14.30 18.27
C LEU A 20 -12.75 13.59 16.98
N VAL A 21 -12.05 14.30 16.08
CA VAL A 21 -11.21 13.67 15.08
C VAL A 21 -10.12 13.00 15.90
N ALA A 22 -10.37 11.75 16.32
CA ALA A 22 -9.32 10.93 16.90
C ALA A 22 -8.23 10.87 15.83
N ALA A 23 -7.05 11.36 16.15
CA ALA A 23 -5.87 11.09 15.35
C ALA A 23 -5.73 9.57 15.30
N GLN A 24 -6.17 8.96 14.20
CA GLN A 24 -5.98 7.53 13.99
C GLN A 24 -4.48 7.32 13.98
N ALA A 25 -3.99 6.44 14.87
CA ALA A 25 -2.60 6.05 14.84
C ALA A 25 -2.25 5.56 13.43
N GLU A 26 -1.10 5.97 12.91
CA GLU A 26 -0.64 5.56 11.60
C GLU A 26 -0.71 4.03 11.47
N PRO A 27 -1.20 3.49 10.35
CA PRO A 27 -1.29 2.06 10.17
C PRO A 27 0.10 1.41 10.26
N GLN A 28 0.18 0.30 10.99
CA GLN A 28 1.44 -0.36 11.33
C GLN A 28 1.68 -1.60 10.46
N PHE A 29 2.47 -1.44 9.39
CA PHE A 29 2.78 -2.48 8.43
C PHE A 29 4.05 -3.28 8.77
N ALA A 30 4.80 -2.90 9.82
CA ALA A 30 6.02 -3.58 10.21
C ALA A 30 5.82 -5.08 10.43
N GLY A 31 6.78 -5.87 9.94
CA GLY A 31 6.78 -7.31 10.10
C GLY A 31 7.49 -8.04 8.97
N THR A 32 7.57 -9.35 9.12
CA THR A 32 7.97 -10.26 8.06
C THR A 32 6.71 -10.91 7.50
N TRP A 33 6.59 -10.89 6.18
CA TRP A 33 5.41 -11.28 5.44
C TRP A 33 5.80 -12.32 4.39
N VAL A 34 5.11 -13.45 4.35
CA VAL A 34 5.30 -14.50 3.34
C VAL A 34 4.10 -14.51 2.41
N LEU A 35 4.34 -14.51 1.11
CA LEU A 35 3.26 -14.51 0.13
C LEU A 35 2.44 -15.80 0.25
N ASP A 36 1.12 -15.67 0.30
CA ASP A 36 0.20 -16.78 0.09
C ASP A 36 -0.06 -16.93 -1.42
N PRO A 37 0.49 -17.96 -2.09
CA PRO A 37 0.31 -18.16 -3.52
C PRO A 37 -1.11 -18.60 -3.89
N ALA A 38 -1.89 -19.15 -2.96
CA ALA A 38 -3.26 -19.60 -3.22
C ALA A 38 -4.25 -18.41 -3.21
N GLN A 39 -3.94 -17.37 -2.46
CA GLN A 39 -4.75 -16.15 -2.37
C GLN A 39 -4.24 -15.01 -3.26
N SER A 40 -3.08 -15.19 -3.92
CA SER A 40 -2.44 -14.18 -4.77
C SER A 40 -2.66 -14.43 -6.26
N GLN A 41 -2.74 -13.33 -7.01
CA GLN A 41 -2.71 -13.29 -8.46
C GLN A 41 -1.27 -13.08 -8.91
N LEU A 42 -0.57 -14.15 -9.29
CA LEU A 42 0.76 -14.03 -9.88
C LEU A 42 0.64 -13.92 -11.40
N PRO A 43 1.50 -13.15 -12.10
CA PRO A 43 1.43 -13.03 -13.55
C PRO A 43 1.46 -14.39 -14.25
N ALA A 44 0.71 -14.55 -15.34
CA ALA A 44 0.61 -15.81 -16.10
C ALA A 44 1.97 -16.40 -16.54
N HIS A 45 3.04 -15.62 -16.65
CA HIS A 45 4.39 -16.13 -16.92
C HIS A 45 5.05 -16.83 -15.71
N ALA A 46 4.56 -16.59 -14.50
CA ALA A 46 4.82 -17.44 -13.34
C ALA A 46 4.06 -18.78 -13.45
N HIS A 47 2.95 -18.81 -14.18
CA HIS A 47 2.11 -19.98 -14.44
C HIS A 47 2.45 -20.73 -15.76
N LYS A 48 3.26 -20.15 -16.65
CA LYS A 48 3.68 -20.77 -17.93
C LYS A 48 4.62 -21.98 -17.78
N TYR A 49 4.92 -22.36 -16.55
CA TYR A 49 5.56 -23.62 -16.25
C TYR A 49 4.46 -24.59 -15.81
N SER A 50 3.75 -25.14 -16.79
CA SER A 50 2.82 -26.27 -16.64
C SER A 50 3.54 -27.58 -16.37
N ASP A 51 4.88 -27.58 -16.29
CA ASP A 51 5.62 -28.67 -15.69
C ASP A 51 5.39 -28.60 -14.19
N ALA A 52 4.84 -29.69 -13.63
CA ALA A 52 4.64 -29.89 -12.20
C ALA A 52 5.95 -29.79 -11.34
N GLN A 53 7.08 -29.40 -11.94
CA GLN A 53 8.42 -29.32 -11.38
C GLN A 53 9.06 -27.93 -11.40
N ALA A 54 8.44 -26.90 -11.98
CA ALA A 54 8.97 -25.56 -11.81
C ALA A 54 8.62 -25.05 -10.40
N GLU A 55 9.60 -25.09 -9.50
CA GLU A 55 9.48 -24.55 -8.14
C GLU A 55 8.86 -23.16 -8.19
N ARG A 56 7.71 -23.02 -7.51
CA ARG A 56 7.10 -21.72 -7.29
C ARG A 56 8.08 -20.88 -6.48
N PRO A 57 8.25 -19.60 -6.81
CA PRO A 57 9.19 -18.77 -6.08
C PRO A 57 8.66 -18.53 -4.67
N ASP A 58 9.54 -18.65 -3.68
CA ASP A 58 9.27 -18.19 -2.33
C ASP A 58 9.43 -16.68 -2.29
N ILE A 59 8.36 -15.98 -1.89
CA ILE A 59 8.32 -14.52 -1.86
C ILE A 59 8.13 -14.06 -0.42
N LYS A 60 9.15 -13.37 0.09
CA LYS A 60 9.16 -12.76 1.42
C LYS A 60 9.21 -11.23 1.29
N LEU A 61 8.48 -10.53 2.14
CA LEU A 61 8.49 -9.10 2.27
C LEU A 61 8.78 -8.75 3.73
N VAL A 62 9.89 -8.07 3.97
CA VAL A 62 10.21 -7.50 5.28
C VAL A 62 9.88 -6.01 5.23
N VAL A 63 9.12 -5.54 6.21
CA VAL A 63 8.78 -4.12 6.38
C VAL A 63 9.35 -3.66 7.71
N GLU A 64 10.29 -2.73 7.65
CA GLU A 64 10.77 -1.94 8.78
C GLU A 64 10.01 -0.60 8.74
N GLN A 65 9.34 -0.22 9.82
CA GLN A 65 8.56 1.03 9.87
C GLN A 65 8.91 1.84 11.12
N GLN A 66 9.17 3.13 10.92
CA GLN A 66 9.42 4.11 11.98
C GLN A 66 8.58 5.36 11.68
N GLY A 67 7.45 5.51 12.36
CA GLY A 67 6.44 6.50 12.01
C GLY A 67 5.97 6.34 10.56
N ASN A 68 6.08 7.42 9.79
CA ASN A 68 5.73 7.47 8.37
C ASN A 68 6.83 6.98 7.41
N VAL A 69 7.98 6.54 7.92
CA VAL A 69 9.06 5.99 7.08
C VAL A 69 8.95 4.47 7.05
N LEU A 70 8.81 3.91 5.85
CA LEU A 70 8.78 2.46 5.62
C LEU A 70 9.94 2.06 4.75
N LYS A 71 10.79 1.16 5.23
CA LYS A 71 11.79 0.46 4.43
C LYS A 71 11.32 -0.97 4.19
N THR A 72 11.13 -1.29 2.93
CA THR A 72 10.62 -2.59 2.49
C THR A 72 11.73 -3.35 1.78
N THR A 73 11.86 -4.63 2.06
CA THR A 73 12.76 -5.53 1.33
C THR A 73 11.96 -6.73 0.85
N ARG A 74 11.78 -6.84 -0.46
CA ARG A 74 11.12 -7.98 -1.09
C ARG A 74 12.17 -8.92 -1.63
N THR A 75 12.17 -10.15 -1.13
CA THR A 75 13.03 -11.25 -1.56
C THR A 75 12.22 -12.24 -2.37
N VAL A 76 12.75 -12.64 -3.52
CA VAL A 76 12.20 -13.69 -4.38
C VAL A 76 13.28 -14.76 -4.54
N ALA A 77 13.05 -15.91 -3.93
CA ALA A 77 13.90 -17.09 -4.05
C ALA A 77 13.30 -18.11 -5.00
N ARG A 78 14.14 -18.77 -5.81
CA ARG A 78 13.75 -19.88 -6.69
C ARG A 78 14.93 -20.84 -6.81
N GLY A 79 14.84 -22.02 -6.20
CA GLY A 79 15.97 -22.93 -6.04
C GLY A 79 17.17 -22.21 -5.42
N SER A 80 18.33 -22.30 -6.06
CA SER A 80 19.57 -21.66 -5.60
C SER A 80 19.68 -20.16 -5.92
N ARG A 81 18.70 -19.57 -6.60
CA ARG A 81 18.74 -18.15 -7.01
C ARG A 81 17.86 -17.32 -6.10
N GLU A 82 18.44 -16.30 -5.49
CA GLU A 82 17.73 -15.30 -4.70
C GLU A 82 17.94 -13.92 -5.29
N ARG A 83 16.88 -13.11 -5.35
CA ARG A 83 16.96 -11.69 -5.68
C ARG A 83 16.15 -10.89 -4.67
N SER A 84 16.74 -9.79 -4.20
CA SER A 84 16.09 -8.87 -3.28
C SER A 84 16.02 -7.47 -3.87
N LEU A 85 14.90 -6.78 -3.62
CA LEU A 85 14.69 -5.38 -3.95
C LEU A 85 14.31 -4.65 -2.66
N THR A 86 15.04 -3.58 -2.36
CA THR A 86 14.75 -2.70 -1.22
C THR A 86 14.22 -1.36 -1.71
N GLU A 87 13.10 -0.92 -1.16
CA GLU A 87 12.49 0.38 -1.42
C GLU A 87 12.20 1.09 -0.09
N THR A 88 12.48 2.39 -0.02
CA THR A 88 12.12 3.24 1.12
C THR A 88 11.03 4.22 0.70
N PHE A 89 9.98 4.33 1.50
CA PHE A 89 8.86 5.24 1.32
C PHE A 89 8.76 6.18 2.52
N VAL A 90 8.49 7.45 2.26
CA VAL A 90 8.06 8.41 3.28
C VAL A 90 6.58 8.69 3.00
N ALA A 91 5.70 8.27 3.91
CA ALA A 91 4.24 8.30 3.75
C ALA A 91 3.63 9.65 4.12
N ASP A 92 4.22 10.75 3.65
CA ASP A 92 3.82 12.13 3.93
C ASP A 92 3.04 12.80 2.78
N GLY A 93 2.82 12.08 1.68
CA GLY A 93 2.14 12.57 0.48
C GLY A 93 3.02 13.40 -0.46
N THR A 94 4.31 13.54 -0.18
CA THR A 94 5.25 14.28 -1.04
C THR A 94 5.84 13.40 -2.14
N ASP A 95 6.26 14.03 -3.25
CA ASP A 95 6.94 13.34 -4.34
C ASP A 95 8.43 13.15 -4.01
N GLN A 96 8.87 11.90 -4.04
CA GLN A 96 10.27 11.50 -3.93
C GLN A 96 10.78 11.13 -5.32
N THR A 97 11.76 11.89 -5.81
CA THR A 97 12.33 11.70 -7.14
C THR A 97 13.70 11.04 -7.04
N GLN A 98 13.91 9.98 -7.83
CA GLN A 98 15.17 9.24 -7.90
C GLN A 98 15.63 9.11 -9.34
N ALA A 99 16.93 9.36 -9.57
CA ALA A 99 17.56 9.06 -10.84
C ALA A 99 17.66 7.54 -11.02
N ALA A 100 17.23 7.04 -12.17
CA ALA A 100 17.38 5.66 -12.58
C ALA A 100 18.28 5.59 -13.81
N ARG A 101 18.91 4.43 -14.04
CA ARG A 101 19.86 4.22 -15.16
C ARG A 101 19.32 4.67 -16.53
N HIS A 102 18.01 4.60 -16.75
CA HIS A 102 17.36 4.94 -18.02
C HIS A 102 16.25 6.01 -17.89
N GLY A 103 16.31 6.84 -16.85
CA GLY A 103 15.36 7.94 -16.68
C GLY A 103 15.12 8.31 -15.23
N THR A 104 13.88 8.62 -14.89
CA THR A 104 13.51 9.13 -13.56
C THR A 104 12.36 8.30 -12.99
N VAL A 105 12.48 7.97 -11.72
CA VAL A 105 11.39 7.40 -10.91
C VAL A 105 10.86 8.50 -10.00
N VAL A 106 9.56 8.73 -10.02
CA VAL A 106 8.87 9.57 -9.04
C VAL A 106 7.94 8.69 -8.24
N THR A 107 8.07 8.72 -6.92
CA THR A 107 7.26 7.93 -6.00
C THR A 107 6.61 8.84 -4.96
N ARG A 108 5.33 8.66 -4.73
CA ARG A 108 4.57 9.29 -3.65
C ARG A 108 3.98 8.21 -2.76
N ALA A 109 4.10 8.35 -1.45
CA ALA A 109 3.43 7.48 -0.50
C ALA A 109 2.62 8.31 0.49
N VAL A 110 1.45 7.82 0.90
CA VAL A 110 0.59 8.51 1.88
C VAL A 110 -0.22 7.50 2.67
N PHE A 111 -0.44 7.77 3.94
CA PHE A 111 -1.47 7.06 4.70
C PHE A 111 -2.84 7.66 4.42
N ASP A 112 -3.77 6.82 3.96
CA ASP A 112 -5.16 7.17 3.71
C ASP A 112 -6.03 6.31 4.64
N GLY A 113 -6.34 6.87 5.81
CA GLY A 113 -6.96 6.12 6.91
C GLY A 113 -6.09 4.96 7.37
N ASP A 114 -6.61 3.73 7.26
CA ASP A 114 -5.94 2.48 7.64
C ASP A 114 -5.07 1.88 6.53
N ARG A 115 -4.91 2.59 5.41
CA ARG A 115 -4.20 2.10 4.22
C ARG A 115 -2.94 2.89 3.95
N LEU A 116 -1.98 2.22 3.31
CA LEU A 116 -0.86 2.89 2.65
C LEU A 116 -1.11 2.89 1.14
N VAL A 117 -1.11 4.09 0.55
CA VAL A 117 -1.21 4.28 -0.90
C VAL A 117 0.16 4.70 -1.42
N VAL A 118 0.71 3.92 -2.35
CA VAL A 118 1.99 4.20 -3.02
C VAL A 118 1.74 4.38 -4.50
N ILE A 119 2.10 5.53 -5.05
CA ILE A 119 2.01 5.84 -6.48
C ILE A 119 3.44 6.01 -7.00
N GLY A 120 3.81 5.24 -8.01
CA GLY A 120 5.08 5.36 -8.71
C GLY A 120 4.85 5.67 -10.18
N SER A 121 5.68 6.54 -10.74
CA SER A 121 5.79 6.73 -12.18
C SER A 121 7.24 6.55 -12.60
N TYR A 122 7.42 5.86 -13.71
CA TYR A 122 8.72 5.62 -14.30
C TYR A 122 8.70 6.12 -15.74
N ALA A 123 9.48 7.16 -16.00
CA ALA A 123 9.72 7.66 -17.34
C ALA A 123 11.01 7.02 -17.86
N MET A 124 10.89 6.16 -18.87
CA MET A 124 12.02 5.61 -19.62
C MET A 124 12.26 6.43 -20.87
N LYS A 125 13.48 6.93 -21.03
CA LYS A 125 13.93 7.47 -22.32
C LYS A 125 14.39 6.31 -23.21
N GLY A 126 13.84 6.22 -24.42
CA GLY A 126 14.20 5.18 -25.38
C GLY A 126 14.38 5.77 -26.78
N GLU A 127 15.18 5.10 -27.61
CA GLU A 127 15.43 5.51 -29.01
C GLU A 127 14.15 5.60 -29.86
N HIS A 128 13.09 4.90 -29.45
CA HIS A 128 11.79 4.85 -30.12
C HIS A 128 10.73 5.71 -29.42
N GLY A 129 11.15 6.70 -28.62
CA GLY A 129 10.28 7.61 -27.87
C GLY A 129 10.21 7.28 -26.37
N ASP A 130 9.83 8.31 -25.60
CA ASP A 130 9.69 8.21 -24.16
C ASP A 130 8.50 7.31 -23.80
N LYS A 131 8.71 6.42 -22.84
CA LYS A 131 7.68 5.52 -22.32
C LYS A 131 7.47 5.79 -20.85
N THR A 132 6.23 6.09 -20.48
CA THR A 132 5.84 6.17 -19.08
C THR A 132 5.14 4.89 -18.68
N MET A 133 5.58 4.31 -17.57
CA MET A 133 4.82 3.30 -16.84
C MET A 133 4.43 3.91 -15.50
N SER A 134 3.23 3.63 -15.02
CA SER A 134 2.85 4.00 -13.66
C SER A 134 2.32 2.81 -12.90
N ARG A 135 2.45 2.89 -11.58
CA ARG A 135 2.05 1.89 -10.62
C ARG A 135 1.31 2.61 -9.51
N GLN A 136 0.17 2.09 -9.12
CA GLN A 136 -0.48 2.43 -7.86
C GLN A 136 -0.60 1.16 -7.04
N SER A 137 -0.21 1.20 -5.77
CA SER A 137 -0.36 0.10 -4.84
C SER A 137 -1.09 0.56 -3.60
N VAL A 138 -2.14 -0.16 -3.20
CA VAL A 138 -2.89 0.07 -1.97
C VAL A 138 -2.63 -1.12 -1.05
N TRP A 139 -2.13 -0.83 0.15
CA TRP A 139 -1.79 -1.81 1.16
C TRP A 139 -2.82 -1.72 2.29
N SER A 140 -3.33 -2.87 2.72
CA SER A 140 -4.28 -2.96 3.82
C SER A 140 -3.99 -4.17 4.68
N LEU A 141 -4.22 -4.04 5.98
CA LEU A 141 -4.12 -5.14 6.94
C LEU A 141 -5.50 -5.73 7.23
N SER A 142 -5.54 -7.03 7.53
CA SER A 142 -6.71 -7.60 8.20
C SER A 142 -6.90 -6.98 9.58
N PRO A 143 -8.11 -7.01 10.18
CA PRO A 143 -8.37 -6.40 11.49
C PRO A 143 -7.46 -6.88 12.62
N ASN A 144 -6.97 -8.13 12.53
CA ASN A 144 -6.04 -8.72 13.49
C ASN A 144 -4.55 -8.51 13.11
N GLY A 145 -4.24 -7.83 12.01
CA GLY A 145 -2.89 -7.52 11.56
C GLY A 145 -2.06 -8.72 11.08
N THR A 146 -2.67 -9.88 10.84
CA THR A 146 -1.96 -11.11 10.43
C THR A 146 -1.91 -11.32 8.92
N VAL A 147 -2.74 -10.60 8.15
CA VAL A 147 -2.77 -10.67 6.69
C VAL A 147 -2.52 -9.28 6.12
N LEU A 148 -1.58 -9.19 5.19
CA LEU A 148 -1.30 -8.00 4.40
C LEU A 148 -1.79 -8.25 2.98
N THR A 149 -2.71 -7.40 2.50
CA THR A 149 -3.12 -7.39 1.10
C THR A 149 -2.53 -6.18 0.41
N ILE A 150 -1.91 -6.39 -0.76
CA ILE A 150 -1.42 -5.34 -1.63
C ILE A 150 -2.13 -5.49 -2.97
N GLU A 151 -2.95 -4.51 -3.31
CA GLU A 151 -3.62 -4.38 -4.60
C GLU A 151 -2.84 -3.38 -5.45
N THR A 152 -2.38 -3.83 -6.62
CA THR A 152 -1.53 -3.04 -7.50
C THR A 152 -2.17 -2.87 -8.86
N THR A 153 -2.33 -1.62 -9.30
CA THR A 153 -2.70 -1.26 -10.66
C THR A 153 -1.45 -0.81 -11.39
N LEU A 154 -1.11 -1.47 -12.48
CA LEU A 154 0.02 -1.13 -13.34
C LEU A 154 -0.51 -0.60 -14.67
N GLN A 155 -0.17 0.64 -14.98
CA GLN A 155 -0.43 1.25 -16.28
C GLN A 155 0.82 1.08 -17.14
N THR A 156 0.65 0.39 -18.26
CA THR A 156 1.71 0.19 -19.25
C THR A 156 1.26 0.71 -20.60
N PRO A 157 2.19 0.94 -21.55
CA PRO A 157 1.81 1.25 -22.93
C PRO A 157 0.92 0.19 -23.59
N ARG A 158 0.86 -1.03 -23.06
CA ARG A 158 0.01 -2.13 -23.55
C ARG A 158 -1.35 -2.21 -22.85
N GLY A 159 -1.63 -1.29 -21.92
CA GLY A 159 -2.86 -1.24 -21.13
C GLY A 159 -2.64 -1.41 -19.63
N ALA A 160 -3.74 -1.23 -18.91
CA ALA A 160 -3.83 -1.39 -17.46
C ALA A 160 -3.92 -2.87 -17.08
N HIS A 161 -3.28 -3.25 -15.97
CA HIS A 161 -3.49 -4.54 -15.34
C HIS A 161 -3.49 -4.42 -13.82
N ASN A 162 -4.38 -5.20 -13.18
CA ASN A 162 -4.51 -5.24 -11.73
C ASN A 162 -3.90 -6.54 -11.21
N ILE A 163 -3.23 -6.46 -10.08
CA ILE A 163 -2.56 -7.57 -9.42
C ILE A 163 -2.88 -7.49 -7.93
N LYS A 164 -3.51 -8.53 -7.39
CA LYS A 164 -3.66 -8.71 -5.94
C LYS A 164 -2.62 -9.68 -5.41
N THR A 165 -1.84 -9.24 -4.43
CA THR A 165 -0.94 -10.12 -3.67
C THR A 165 -1.36 -10.15 -2.21
N VAL A 166 -1.44 -11.34 -1.63
CA VAL A 166 -1.81 -11.57 -0.24
C VAL A 166 -0.62 -12.19 0.47
N TYR A 167 -0.31 -11.69 1.66
CA TYR A 167 0.77 -12.18 2.50
C TYR A 167 0.23 -12.53 3.87
N THR A 168 0.77 -13.60 4.45
CA THR A 168 0.58 -13.94 5.86
C THR A 168 1.80 -13.51 6.65
N ARG A 169 1.57 -13.00 7.86
CA ARG A 169 2.66 -12.70 8.79
C ARG A 169 3.41 -13.98 9.13
N SER A 170 4.74 -13.92 9.08
CA SER A 170 5.64 -15.00 9.48
C SER A 170 5.93 -15.00 10.97
#